data_AF-A0A2E5B866-F1
#
_entry.id   AF-A0A2E5B866-F1
#
_cell.length_a   1.000
_cell.length_b   1.000
_cell.length_c   1.000
_cell.angle_alpha   90.00
_cell.angle_beta   90.00
_cell.angle_gamma   90.00
#
_symmetry.space_group_name_H-M   'P 1'
#
loop_
_entity.id
_entity.type
_entity.pdbx_description
1 polymer ?
#
loop_
_entity_poly.entity_id
_entity_poly.type
_entity_poly.pdbx_seq_one_letter_code
_entity_poly.pdbx_strand_id
1 'polypeptide(L)'
;MAQWPLPPNLHSEIAGGPICFHADHSIGSKDGLIPRYTDSHACVKCISALTEGRLSLDVHKIERKYRRRFLEFWSFVEIKDPDECWPWRGKYHSRSNSSYFPIPRHWGSGRQYSAQRVAAWFTWGDIGRLPIKAVCGNNNCCNPLHLRVKGVPHFFHNRHMQLIDLEFNSNKLTHETQLFLETTCEKDPRRFEKIQKANRLWIDFRLQANGPLSPFTMGDKTASDDPSISFT
;
A
#
# COMPACT_ATOMS: atom_id res chain seq x y z
N MET A 1 -25.45 17.17 0.77
CA MET A 1 -24.03 17.57 0.65
C MET A 1 -23.87 18.24 -0.70
N ALA A 2 -23.39 19.49 -0.74
CA ALA A 2 -23.16 20.19 -2.01
C ALA A 2 -22.17 19.37 -2.86
N GLN A 3 -22.66 18.74 -3.92
CA GLN A 3 -21.80 18.17 -4.95
C GLN A 3 -21.25 19.33 -5.75
N TRP A 4 -19.98 19.65 -5.52
CA TRP A 4 -19.28 20.61 -6.36
C TRP A 4 -19.09 19.94 -7.73
N PRO A 5 -19.62 20.52 -8.83
CA PRO A 5 -19.35 20.01 -10.16
C PRO A 5 -17.84 20.02 -10.40
N LEU A 6 -17.32 18.96 -11.02
CA LEU A 6 -15.90 18.92 -11.37
C LEU A 6 -15.62 20.01 -12.40
N PRO A 7 -14.58 20.82 -12.24
CA PRO A 7 -14.20 21.80 -13.26
C PRO A 7 -13.76 21.07 -14.55
N PRO A 8 -13.98 21.67 -15.73
CA PRO A 8 -13.65 21.05 -17.01
C PRO A 8 -12.13 20.82 -17.18
N ASN A 9 -11.30 21.69 -16.60
CA ASN A 9 -9.84 21.58 -16.61
C ASN A 9 -9.33 21.18 -15.21
N LEU A 10 -9.78 20.03 -14.71
CA LEU A 10 -9.34 19.53 -13.41
C LEU A 10 -7.83 19.31 -13.40
N HIS A 11 -7.16 19.76 -12.34
CA HIS A 11 -5.72 19.55 -12.13
C HIS A 11 -4.80 20.20 -13.19
N SER A 12 -5.21 21.34 -13.76
CA SER A 12 -4.44 22.06 -14.79
C SER A 12 -3.25 22.86 -14.25
N GLU A 13 -3.36 23.41 -13.05
CA GLU A 13 -2.37 24.30 -12.45
C GLU A 13 -1.90 23.80 -11.09
N ILE A 14 -0.59 23.94 -10.83
CA ILE A 14 0.07 23.52 -9.60
C ILE A 14 0.66 24.74 -8.91
N ALA A 15 0.35 24.90 -7.62
CA ALA A 15 0.92 25.92 -6.76
C ALA A 15 1.51 25.31 -5.48
N GLY A 16 2.49 25.99 -4.88
CA GLY A 16 3.01 25.63 -3.57
C GLY A 16 1.98 25.89 -2.48
N GLY A 17 1.73 24.91 -1.62
CA GLY A 17 0.80 25.04 -0.51
C GLY A 17 1.27 24.34 0.76
N PRO A 18 0.41 24.26 1.79
CA PRO A 18 0.83 23.81 3.11
C PRO A 18 1.04 22.30 3.17
N ILE A 19 1.67 21.89 4.28
CA ILE A 19 2.05 20.51 4.62
C ILE A 19 0.91 19.52 4.40
N CYS A 20 1.26 18.33 3.92
CA CYS A 20 0.34 17.24 3.59
C CYS A 20 0.05 16.40 4.84
N PHE A 21 -1.01 15.59 4.80
CA PHE A 21 -1.23 14.59 5.85
C PHE A 21 -0.14 13.52 5.86
N HIS A 22 0.44 13.21 4.70
CA HIS A 22 1.47 12.18 4.56
C HIS A 22 2.86 12.80 4.65
N ALA A 23 3.69 12.28 5.54
CA ALA A 23 5.02 12.81 5.85
C ALA A 23 5.93 12.79 4.61
N ASP A 24 5.94 11.67 3.89
CA ASP A 24 6.79 11.43 2.71
C ASP A 24 6.55 12.44 1.58
N HIS A 25 5.34 13.02 1.52
CA HIS A 25 4.99 14.00 0.50
C HIS A 25 5.58 15.38 0.78
N SER A 26 5.95 15.64 2.04
CA SER A 26 6.59 16.87 2.51
C SER A 26 8.11 16.85 2.32
N ILE A 27 8.70 15.67 2.12
CA ILE A 27 10.15 15.50 1.95
C ILE A 27 10.58 16.07 0.58
N GLY A 28 11.60 16.93 0.61
CA GLY A 28 12.29 17.45 -0.57
C GLY A 28 11.86 18.84 -1.07
N SER A 29 10.90 19.51 -0.43
CA SER A 29 10.60 20.91 -0.76
C SER A 29 11.56 21.85 -0.01
N LYS A 30 12.44 22.54 -0.76
CA LYS A 30 13.38 23.52 -0.19
C LYS A 30 12.68 24.67 0.53
N ASP A 31 11.49 25.04 0.04
CA ASP A 31 10.70 26.16 0.56
C ASP A 31 9.66 25.72 1.62
N GLY A 32 9.62 24.42 1.95
CA GLY A 32 8.60 23.85 2.85
C GLY A 32 7.18 23.81 2.26
N LEU A 33 7.01 24.20 1.00
CA LEU A 33 5.73 24.21 0.29
C LEU A 33 5.54 22.94 -0.55
N ILE A 34 4.38 22.32 -0.45
CA ILE A 34 4.06 21.09 -1.18
C ILE A 34 3.28 21.43 -2.44
N PRO A 35 3.60 20.83 -3.61
CA PRO A 35 2.83 21.03 -4.83
C PRO A 35 1.39 20.54 -4.65
N ARG A 36 0.44 21.44 -4.88
CA ARG A 36 -1.01 21.21 -4.81
C ARG A 36 -1.69 21.78 -6.04
N TYR A 37 -2.77 21.14 -6.46
CA TYR A 37 -3.60 21.68 -7.53
C TYR A 37 -4.41 22.88 -7.04
N THR A 38 -4.49 23.95 -7.84
CA THR A 38 -5.13 25.22 -7.43
C THR A 38 -6.65 25.09 -7.31
N ASP A 39 -7.26 24.26 -8.15
CA ASP A 39 -8.70 24.02 -8.27
C ASP A 39 -9.25 23.12 -7.15
N SER A 40 -8.61 21.96 -6.93
CA SER A 40 -9.06 20.97 -5.96
C SER A 40 -8.38 21.13 -4.59
N HIS A 41 -7.26 21.87 -4.52
CA HIS A 41 -6.34 21.91 -3.37
C HIS A 41 -5.75 20.55 -2.98
N ALA A 42 -5.91 19.54 -3.84
CA ALA A 42 -5.36 18.22 -3.62
C ALA A 42 -3.83 18.25 -3.72
N CYS A 43 -3.16 17.41 -2.93
CA CYS A 43 -1.72 17.23 -3.04
C CYS A 43 -1.40 16.43 -4.30
N VAL A 44 -0.50 16.95 -5.14
CA VAL A 44 -0.13 16.31 -6.42
C VAL A 44 0.42 14.90 -6.21
N LYS A 45 1.29 14.72 -5.21
CA LYS A 45 1.84 13.39 -4.83
C LYS A 45 0.74 12.43 -4.34
N CYS A 46 -0.26 12.93 -3.60
CA CYS A 46 -1.39 12.09 -3.17
C CYS A 46 -2.27 11.67 -4.35
N ILE A 47 -2.49 12.56 -5.33
CA ILE A 47 -3.23 12.20 -6.54
C ILE A 47 -2.45 11.15 -7.34
N SER A 48 -1.13 11.29 -7.50
CA SER A 48 -0.28 10.25 -8.13
C SER A 48 -0.39 8.91 -7.40
N ALA A 49 -0.22 8.91 -6.07
CA ALA A 49 -0.33 7.70 -5.26
C ALA A 49 -1.71 7.03 -5.39
N LEU A 50 -2.78 7.83 -5.42
CA LEU A 50 -4.14 7.35 -5.64
C LEU A 50 -4.32 6.77 -7.04
N THR A 51 -3.78 7.40 -8.08
CA THR A 51 -3.82 6.85 -9.44
C THR A 51 -3.10 5.51 -9.49
N GLU A 52 -1.94 5.39 -8.85
CA GLU A 52 -1.18 4.14 -8.77
C GLU A 52 -1.83 3.07 -7.86
N GLY A 53 -2.95 3.38 -7.19
CA GLY A 53 -3.62 2.45 -6.28
C GLY A 53 -2.88 2.21 -4.96
N ARG A 54 -1.97 3.11 -4.57
CA ARG A 54 -1.24 3.01 -3.30
C ARG A 54 -2.12 3.48 -2.14
N LEU A 55 -2.40 2.56 -1.22
CA LEU A 55 -3.11 2.81 0.04
C LEU A 55 -2.15 2.59 1.22
N SER A 56 -2.31 3.36 2.29
CA SER A 56 -1.68 3.07 3.58
C SER A 56 -2.64 3.27 4.75
N LEU A 57 -2.58 2.37 5.74
CA LEU A 57 -3.25 2.51 7.04
C LEU A 57 -2.26 2.79 8.19
N ASP A 58 -0.98 3.00 7.84
CA ASP A 58 0.09 3.19 8.81
C ASP A 58 0.15 4.63 9.36
N VAL A 59 0.09 4.77 10.69
CA VAL A 59 0.23 6.03 11.42
C VAL A 59 1.61 6.68 11.25
N HIS A 60 2.66 5.90 10.99
CA HIS A 60 4.01 6.41 10.84
C HIS A 60 4.19 7.19 9.53
N LYS A 61 3.44 6.84 8.48
CA LYS A 61 3.39 7.60 7.21
C LYS A 61 2.62 8.91 7.34
N ILE A 62 1.85 9.09 8.41
CA ILE A 62 1.15 10.35 8.70
C ILE A 62 2.10 11.33 9.36
N GLU A 63 2.01 12.58 8.94
CA GLU A 63 2.82 13.66 9.46
C GLU A 63 2.54 13.91 10.94
N ARG A 64 3.61 14.19 11.71
CA ARG A 64 3.59 14.20 13.19
C ARG A 64 2.45 15.06 13.77
N LYS A 65 2.15 16.20 13.14
CA LYS A 65 1.07 17.12 13.54
C LYS A 65 -0.33 16.47 13.49
N TYR A 66 -0.55 15.51 12.59
CA TYR A 66 -1.85 14.91 12.34
C TYR A 66 -2.02 13.51 12.93
N ARG A 67 -0.95 12.86 13.41
CA ARG A 67 -1.00 11.49 13.98
C ARG A 67 -2.05 11.32 15.08
N ARG A 68 -2.17 12.29 16.01
CA ARG A 68 -3.20 12.25 17.06
C ARG A 68 -4.61 12.23 16.48
N ARG A 69 -4.88 13.08 15.48
CA ARG A 69 -6.18 13.16 14.81
C ARG A 69 -6.48 11.92 13.97
N PHE A 70 -5.45 11.33 13.35
CA PHE A 70 -5.56 10.06 12.66
C PHE A 70 -6.06 8.95 13.60
N LEU A 71 -5.39 8.76 14.75
CA LEU A 71 -5.78 7.74 15.73
C LEU A 71 -7.16 8.02 16.34
N GLU A 72 -7.46 9.27 16.67
CA GLU A 72 -8.79 9.68 17.17
C GLU A 72 -9.89 9.36 16.14
N PHE A 73 -9.64 9.63 14.86
CA PHE A 73 -10.60 9.31 13.80
C PHE A 73 -10.87 7.81 13.73
N TRP A 74 -9.83 6.98 13.67
CA TRP A 74 -9.99 5.53 13.56
C TRP A 74 -10.58 4.89 14.81
N SER A 75 -10.41 5.48 16.01
CA SER A 75 -11.09 5.01 17.21
C SER A 75 -12.62 5.14 17.17
N PHE A 76 -13.15 5.97 16.27
CA PHE A 76 -14.60 6.12 16.06
C PHE A 76 -15.13 5.28 14.89
N VAL A 77 -14.29 4.49 14.23
CA VAL A 77 -14.68 3.62 13.13
C VAL A 77 -14.66 2.18 13.63
N GLU A 78 -15.75 1.45 13.39
CA GLU A 78 -15.75 0.01 13.59
C GLU A 78 -15.06 -0.65 12.40
N ILE A 79 -13.78 -0.99 12.57
CA ILE A 79 -12.94 -1.60 11.53
C ILE A 79 -13.29 -3.09 11.44
N LYS A 80 -13.56 -3.55 10.22
CA LYS A 80 -13.90 -4.95 9.90
C LYS A 80 -13.06 -5.46 8.73
N ASP A 81 -13.48 -6.56 8.12
CA ASP A 81 -12.82 -7.11 6.94
C ASP A 81 -12.83 -6.15 5.73
N PRO A 82 -11.92 -6.35 4.75
CA PRO A 82 -11.75 -5.47 3.59
C PRO A 82 -13.00 -5.34 2.71
N ASP A 83 -13.81 -6.40 2.62
CA ASP A 83 -15.05 -6.43 1.83
C ASP A 83 -16.28 -5.98 2.64
N GLU A 84 -16.12 -5.76 3.94
CA GLU A 84 -17.20 -5.35 4.83
C GLU A 84 -17.26 -3.82 4.98
N CYS A 85 -18.46 -3.31 5.29
CA CYS A 85 -18.63 -1.89 5.60
C CYS A 85 -18.03 -1.57 6.97
N TRP A 86 -17.31 -0.46 7.06
CA TRP A 86 -16.80 0.06 8.34
C TRP A 86 -17.69 1.23 8.79
N PRO A 87 -18.69 1.00 9.67
CA PRO A 87 -19.61 2.04 10.07
C PRO A 87 -18.93 3.06 10.98
N TRP A 88 -19.25 4.33 10.77
CA TRP A 88 -18.93 5.40 11.70
C TRP A 88 -19.70 5.23 13.02
N ARG A 89 -19.03 5.38 14.16
CA ARG A 89 -19.61 5.35 15.51
C ARG A 89 -19.45 6.67 16.25
N GLY A 90 -18.90 7.68 15.59
CA GLY A 90 -18.74 9.03 16.14
C GLY A 90 -20.01 9.88 16.00
N LYS A 91 -19.82 11.20 15.97
CA LYS A 91 -20.93 12.16 15.92
C LYS A 91 -21.58 12.23 14.54
N TYR A 92 -22.89 12.50 14.55
CA TYR A 92 -23.73 12.71 13.38
C TYR A 92 -24.37 14.09 13.43
N HIS A 93 -24.57 14.71 12.26
CA HIS A 93 -25.41 15.88 12.19
C HIS A 93 -26.88 15.50 12.41
N SER A 94 -27.51 16.10 13.41
CA SER A 94 -28.89 15.83 13.81
C SER A 94 -29.91 15.98 12.68
N ARG A 95 -29.69 16.91 11.74
CA ARG A 95 -30.63 17.18 10.64
C ARG A 95 -30.38 16.39 9.36
N SER A 96 -29.12 16.12 9.02
CA SER A 96 -28.76 15.50 7.73
C SER A 96 -28.33 14.04 7.85
N ASN A 97 -28.37 13.48 9.07
CA ASN A 97 -27.85 12.15 9.42
C ASN A 97 -26.47 11.84 8.82
N SER A 98 -25.67 12.89 8.60
CA SER A 98 -24.38 12.80 7.94
C SER A 98 -23.31 12.66 9.01
N SER A 99 -22.48 11.63 8.90
CA SER A 99 -21.29 11.44 9.73
C SER A 99 -20.31 12.60 9.53
N TYR A 100 -19.70 13.10 10.59
CA TYR A 100 -18.70 14.16 10.50
C TYR A 100 -17.55 14.00 11.50
N PHE A 101 -16.39 14.53 11.14
CA PHE A 101 -15.22 14.61 11.99
C PHE A 101 -14.59 16.02 11.91
N PRO A 102 -14.22 16.62 13.06
CA PRO A 102 -13.64 17.96 13.08
C PRO A 102 -12.15 17.91 12.69
N ILE A 103 -11.81 18.49 11.55
CA ILE A 103 -10.42 18.64 11.10
C ILE A 103 -10.25 19.96 10.34
N PRO A 104 -9.37 20.88 10.77
CA PRO A 104 -9.18 22.16 10.09
C PRO A 104 -8.46 21.95 8.75
N ARG A 105 -8.84 22.73 7.74
CA ARG A 105 -8.23 22.73 6.41
C ARG A 105 -7.78 24.14 6.04
N HIS A 106 -6.68 24.23 5.29
CA HIS A 106 -6.09 25.51 4.91
C HIS A 106 -6.93 26.30 3.89
N TRP A 107 -7.76 25.62 3.11
CA TRP A 107 -8.56 26.22 2.04
C TRP A 107 -10.00 26.54 2.45
N GLY A 108 -10.40 26.32 3.70
CA GLY A 108 -11.81 26.49 4.10
C GLY A 108 -11.98 26.88 5.55
N SER A 109 -12.94 27.76 5.81
CA SER A 109 -13.37 28.15 7.16
C SER A 109 -14.09 27.01 7.90
N GLY A 110 -14.67 26.07 7.13
CA GLY A 110 -15.29 24.86 7.65
C GLY A 110 -14.29 23.98 8.39
N ARG A 111 -14.62 23.66 9.65
CA ARG A 111 -13.81 22.79 10.52
C ARG A 111 -14.34 21.35 10.60
N GLN A 112 -15.42 21.05 9.91
CA GLN A 112 -16.10 19.75 9.96
C GLN A 112 -16.25 19.18 8.57
N TYR A 113 -15.86 17.93 8.39
CA TYR A 113 -15.93 17.22 7.12
C TYR A 113 -16.56 15.86 7.31
N SER A 114 -17.19 15.31 6.25
CA SER A 114 -17.78 13.98 6.32
C SER A 114 -16.74 12.93 6.73
N ALA A 115 -17.14 11.94 7.54
CA ALA A 115 -16.22 10.93 8.03
C ALA A 115 -15.59 10.13 6.87
N GLN A 116 -16.37 9.83 5.82
CA GLN A 116 -15.87 9.17 4.61
C GLN A 116 -14.73 9.95 3.94
N ARG A 117 -14.86 11.28 3.90
CA ARG A 117 -13.83 12.15 3.32
C ARG A 117 -12.56 12.16 4.15
N VAL A 118 -12.69 12.18 5.47
CA VAL A 118 -11.54 12.10 6.37
C VAL A 118 -10.85 10.74 6.25
N ALA A 119 -11.62 9.64 6.15
CA ALA A 119 -11.06 8.31 5.86
C ALA A 119 -10.24 8.30 4.57
N ALA A 120 -10.77 8.87 3.48
CA ALA A 120 -10.02 8.96 2.22
C ALA A 120 -8.72 9.77 2.37
N TRP A 121 -8.76 10.90 3.08
CA TRP A 121 -7.56 11.72 3.32
C TRP A 121 -6.44 11.00 4.05
N PHE A 122 -6.81 10.22 5.08
CA PHE A 122 -5.85 9.49 5.88
C PHE A 122 -5.31 8.23 5.21
N THR A 123 -5.94 7.74 4.14
CA THR A 123 -5.59 6.43 3.54
C THR A 123 -5.11 6.53 2.12
N TRP A 124 -5.94 7.09 1.24
CA TRP A 124 -5.64 7.37 -0.16
C TRP A 124 -4.83 8.65 -0.34
N GLY A 125 -4.91 9.58 0.62
CA GLY A 125 -4.17 10.83 0.60
C GLY A 125 -5.05 12.06 0.44
N ASP A 126 -4.41 13.23 0.50
CA ASP A 126 -5.09 14.51 0.52
C ASP A 126 -5.64 14.90 -0.87
N ILE A 127 -6.84 14.42 -1.16
CA ILE A 127 -7.63 14.70 -2.38
C ILE A 127 -8.34 16.07 -2.36
N GLY A 128 -8.07 16.91 -1.36
CA GLY A 128 -8.62 18.26 -1.28
C GLY A 128 -10.17 18.27 -1.28
N ARG A 129 -10.75 19.04 -2.21
CA ARG A 129 -12.20 19.26 -2.35
C ARG A 129 -12.93 18.21 -3.19
N LEU A 130 -12.21 17.25 -3.77
CA LEU A 130 -12.80 16.31 -4.73
C LEU A 130 -14.03 15.56 -4.14
N PRO A 131 -15.05 15.28 -4.96
CA PRO A 131 -16.22 14.54 -4.51
C PRO A 131 -15.84 13.07 -4.27
N ILE A 132 -16.46 12.46 -3.26
CA ILE A 132 -16.27 11.05 -2.94
C ILE A 132 -17.62 10.36 -3.00
N LYS A 133 -17.65 9.11 -3.48
CA LYS A 133 -18.83 8.25 -3.48
C LYS A 133 -18.48 6.91 -2.87
N ALA A 134 -19.33 6.42 -1.98
CA ALA A 134 -19.26 5.05 -1.49
C ALA A 134 -19.86 4.09 -2.53
N VAL A 135 -19.15 3.00 -2.84
CA VAL A 135 -19.59 1.99 -3.81
C VAL A 135 -20.52 0.95 -3.16
N CYS A 136 -20.35 0.70 -1.86
CA CYS A 136 -21.14 -0.25 -1.08
C CYS A 136 -22.59 0.20 -0.79
N GLY A 137 -23.02 1.38 -1.24
CA GLY A 137 -24.36 1.93 -0.97
C GLY A 137 -24.56 2.53 0.44
N ASN A 138 -23.67 2.24 1.39
CA ASN A 138 -23.70 2.85 2.71
C ASN A 138 -23.02 4.24 2.72
N ASN A 139 -23.83 5.29 2.89
CA ASN A 139 -23.39 6.70 2.93
C ASN A 139 -22.54 7.08 4.15
N ASN A 140 -22.38 6.18 5.13
CA ASN A 140 -21.55 6.40 6.32
C ASN A 140 -20.42 5.37 6.46
N CYS A 141 -20.13 4.61 5.39
CA CYS A 141 -19.01 3.67 5.37
C CYS A 141 -17.67 4.41 5.28
N CYS A 142 -16.75 4.10 6.19
CA CYS A 142 -15.40 4.65 6.25
C CYS A 142 -14.32 3.71 5.68
N ASN A 143 -14.70 2.53 5.16
CA ASN A 143 -13.74 1.59 4.57
C ASN A 143 -13.13 2.21 3.30
N PRO A 144 -11.80 2.45 3.24
CA PRO A 144 -11.15 3.05 2.08
C PRO A 144 -11.39 2.32 0.77
N LEU A 145 -11.47 0.98 0.80
CA LEU A 145 -11.70 0.16 -0.39
C LEU A 145 -13.11 0.35 -0.97
N HIS A 146 -14.05 0.83 -0.15
CA HIS A 146 -15.42 1.14 -0.54
C HIS A 146 -15.60 2.59 -0.99
N LEU A 147 -14.55 3.41 -0.97
CA LEU A 147 -14.60 4.82 -1.36
C LEU A 147 -14.01 5.03 -2.77
N ARG A 148 -14.64 5.90 -3.55
CA ARG A 148 -14.16 6.31 -4.88
C ARG A 148 -14.16 7.82 -4.99
N VAL A 149 -13.06 8.38 -5.46
CA VAL A 149 -12.92 9.80 -5.72
C VAL A 149 -13.39 10.08 -7.14
N LYS A 150 -14.23 11.09 -7.33
CA LYS A 150 -14.65 11.50 -8.67
C LYS A 150 -13.58 12.39 -9.29
N GLY A 151 -13.31 12.22 -10.58
CA GLY A 151 -12.36 13.04 -11.33
C GLY A 151 -10.91 12.54 -11.33
N VAL A 152 -10.64 11.39 -10.70
CA VAL A 152 -9.30 10.77 -10.70
C VAL A 152 -9.46 9.32 -11.15
N PRO A 153 -8.68 8.82 -12.12
CA PRO A 153 -8.69 7.39 -12.44
C PRO A 153 -8.08 6.62 -11.28
N HIS A 154 -8.72 5.52 -10.87
CA HIS A 154 -8.21 4.68 -9.79
C HIS A 154 -7.86 3.32 -10.39
N PHE A 155 -6.59 2.92 -10.35
CA PHE A 155 -6.18 1.60 -10.78
C PHE A 155 -6.32 0.60 -9.62
N PHE A 156 -7.50 0.00 -9.49
CA PHE A 156 -7.75 -1.08 -8.52
C PHE A 156 -7.41 -2.45 -9.14
N HIS A 157 -6.15 -2.68 -9.52
CA HIS A 157 -5.76 -3.96 -10.11
C HIS A 157 -5.65 -5.10 -9.09
N ASN A 158 -5.55 -4.81 -7.79
CA ASN A 158 -5.53 -5.84 -6.76
C ASN A 158 -6.44 -5.45 -5.60
N ARG A 159 -7.58 -6.14 -5.48
CA ARG A 159 -8.43 -6.10 -4.28
C ARG A 159 -7.80 -6.86 -3.10
N HIS A 160 -6.71 -7.57 -3.35
CA HIS A 160 -5.87 -8.18 -2.33
C HIS A 160 -4.75 -7.21 -1.97
N MET A 161 -4.70 -6.77 -0.72
CA MET A 161 -3.52 -6.06 -0.21
C MET A 161 -2.30 -6.96 -0.43
N GLN A 162 -1.29 -6.49 -1.16
CA GLN A 162 0.00 -7.16 -1.17
C GLN A 162 0.51 -7.10 0.27
N LEU A 163 0.60 -8.27 0.91
CA LEU A 163 1.30 -8.43 2.18
C LEU A 163 2.74 -8.00 1.95
N ILE A 164 3.11 -6.85 2.49
CA ILE A 164 4.50 -6.47 2.63
C ILE A 164 5.08 -7.47 3.63
N ASP A 165 6.14 -8.19 3.27
CA ASP A 165 6.80 -9.10 4.21
C ASP A 165 7.35 -8.27 5.37
N LEU A 166 6.64 -8.29 6.52
CA LEU A 166 6.99 -7.52 7.71
C LEU A 166 8.20 -8.12 8.45
N GLU A 167 8.61 -9.33 8.06
CA GLU A 167 9.70 -10.10 8.66
C GLU A 167 10.57 -10.73 7.55
N PHE A 168 11.87 -10.86 7.82
CA PHE A 168 12.79 -11.56 6.92
C PHE A 168 12.41 -13.05 6.87
N ASN A 169 11.82 -13.48 5.76
CA ASN A 169 11.45 -14.87 5.53
C ASN A 169 12.28 -15.47 4.39
N SER A 170 13.36 -16.18 4.74
CA SER A 170 14.23 -16.88 3.78
C SER A 170 13.52 -18.00 3.01
N ASN A 171 12.37 -18.48 3.49
CA ASN A 171 11.61 -19.54 2.84
C ASN A 171 10.94 -19.07 1.55
N LYS A 172 10.52 -17.79 1.49
CA LYS A 172 9.93 -17.20 0.27
C LYS A 172 10.95 -17.13 -0.86
N LEU A 173 12.14 -16.59 -0.56
CA LEU A 173 13.25 -16.55 -1.51
C LEU A 173 13.68 -17.95 -1.93
N THR A 174 13.70 -18.89 -0.99
CA THR A 174 14.00 -20.31 -1.26
C THR A 174 13.01 -20.91 -2.26
N HIS A 175 11.71 -20.71 -2.04
CA HIS A 175 10.65 -21.20 -2.92
C HIS A 175 10.72 -20.58 -4.32
N GLU A 176 10.89 -19.25 -4.42
CA GLU A 176 11.01 -18.57 -5.72
C GLU A 176 12.26 -19.01 -6.49
N THR A 177 13.38 -19.24 -5.80
CA THR A 177 14.62 -19.76 -6.41
C THR A 177 14.43 -21.18 -6.94
N GLN A 178 13.74 -22.04 -6.20
CA GLN A 178 13.38 -23.40 -6.62
C GLN A 178 12.57 -23.38 -7.92
N LEU A 179 11.47 -22.61 -7.92
CA LEU A 179 10.56 -22.49 -9.05
C LEU A 179 11.25 -21.91 -10.29
N PHE A 180 12.16 -20.96 -10.09
CA PHE A 180 13.00 -20.42 -11.16
C PHE A 180 13.90 -21.49 -11.79
N LEU A 181 14.58 -22.32 -10.98
CA LEU A 181 15.47 -23.36 -11.48
C LEU A 181 14.68 -24.44 -12.24
N GLU A 182 13.55 -24.89 -11.70
CA GLU A 182 12.65 -25.85 -12.35
C GLU A 182 12.14 -25.31 -13.69
N THR A 183 11.59 -24.09 -13.68
CA THR A 183 11.07 -23.45 -14.90
C THR A 183 12.17 -23.23 -15.94
N THR A 184 13.38 -22.86 -15.53
CA THR A 184 14.50 -22.64 -16.45
C THR A 184 15.03 -23.98 -17.01
N CYS A 185 15.06 -25.04 -16.20
CA CYS A 185 15.41 -26.39 -16.65
C CYS A 185 14.42 -26.88 -17.73
N GLU A 186 13.12 -26.64 -17.54
CA GLU A 186 12.08 -27.04 -18.49
C GLU A 186 12.06 -26.19 -19.76
N LYS A 187 12.15 -24.86 -19.63
CA LYS A 187 11.87 -23.91 -20.73
C LYS A 187 13.10 -23.40 -21.47
N ASP A 188 14.27 -23.36 -20.82
CA ASP A 188 15.51 -22.86 -21.43
C ASP A 188 16.73 -23.68 -20.97
N PRO A 189 16.90 -24.90 -21.55
CA PRO A 189 17.96 -25.82 -21.14
C PRO A 189 19.37 -25.26 -21.34
N ARG A 190 19.58 -24.41 -22.36
CA ARG A 190 20.89 -23.79 -22.64
C ARG A 190 21.29 -22.82 -21.54
N ARG A 191 20.33 -22.01 -21.07
CA ARG A 191 20.55 -21.09 -19.95
C ARG A 191 20.71 -21.85 -18.64
N PHE A 192 19.94 -22.91 -18.44
CA PHE A 192 20.08 -23.79 -17.28
C PHE A 192 21.48 -24.43 -17.23
N GLU A 193 21.99 -24.96 -18.34
CA GLU A 193 23.33 -25.57 -18.40
C GLU A 193 24.44 -24.56 -18.03
N LYS A 194 24.29 -23.29 -18.43
CA LYS A 194 25.21 -22.22 -18.03
C LYS A 194 25.17 -21.95 -16.51
N ILE A 195 23.98 -21.99 -15.91
CA ILE A 195 23.78 -21.80 -14.47
C ILE A 195 24.32 -23.03 -13.71
N GLN A 196 24.01 -24.24 -14.17
CA GLN A 196 24.48 -25.51 -13.61
C GLN A 196 26.01 -25.61 -13.67
N LYS A 197 26.66 -25.17 -14.76
CA LYS A 197 28.13 -25.13 -14.86
C LYS A 197 28.79 -24.25 -13.80
N ALA A 198 28.10 -23.21 -13.31
CA ALA A 198 28.65 -22.32 -12.29
C ALA A 198 28.69 -22.96 -10.89
N ASN A 199 27.72 -23.82 -10.55
CA ASN A 199 27.72 -24.56 -9.27
C ASN A 199 26.84 -25.82 -9.33
N ARG A 200 27.33 -26.85 -10.03
CA ARG A 200 26.57 -28.06 -10.34
C ARG A 200 26.10 -28.80 -9.09
N LEU A 201 26.99 -28.97 -8.11
CA LEU A 201 26.71 -29.70 -6.87
C LEU A 201 25.53 -29.08 -6.09
N TRP A 202 25.53 -27.76 -5.93
CA TRP A 202 24.48 -27.05 -5.19
C TRP A 202 23.14 -27.04 -5.94
N ILE A 203 23.19 -26.85 -7.27
CA ILE A 203 21.98 -26.77 -8.10
C ILE A 203 21.29 -28.14 -8.19
N ASP A 204 22.07 -29.21 -8.36
CA ASP A 204 21.55 -30.58 -8.38
C ASP A 204 20.96 -30.96 -7.01
N PHE A 205 21.63 -30.60 -5.90
CA PHE A 205 21.11 -30.79 -4.55
C PHE A 205 19.80 -30.02 -4.31
N ARG A 206 19.72 -28.77 -4.79
CA ARG A 206 18.52 -27.93 -4.67
C ARG A 206 17.32 -28.50 -5.43
N LEU A 207 17.51 -28.93 -6.68
CA LEU A 207 16.44 -29.54 -7.47
C LEU A 207 15.91 -30.86 -6.87
N GLN A 208 16.75 -31.57 -6.11
CA GLN A 208 16.35 -32.80 -5.42
C GLN A 208 15.68 -32.55 -4.06
N ALA A 209 15.77 -31.35 -3.51
CA ALA A 209 15.22 -31.03 -2.20
C ALA A 209 13.73 -30.69 -2.30
N ASN A 210 12.87 -31.57 -1.78
CA ASN A 210 11.43 -31.32 -1.67
C ASN A 210 11.11 -30.47 -0.42
N GLY A 211 11.46 -29.18 -0.43
CA GLY A 211 11.07 -28.23 0.63
C GLY A 211 12.18 -27.28 1.10
N PRO A 212 11.90 -26.43 2.11
CA PRO A 212 12.86 -25.47 2.64
C PRO A 212 14.07 -26.19 3.25
N LEU A 213 15.27 -25.82 2.78
CA LEU A 213 16.52 -26.36 3.29
C LEU A 213 16.74 -25.92 4.73
N SER A 214 16.86 -26.88 5.64
CA SER A 214 17.33 -26.61 6.99
C SER A 214 18.85 -26.37 6.97
N PRO A 215 19.41 -25.53 7.86
CA PRO A 215 20.85 -25.31 7.94
C PRO A 215 21.68 -26.60 8.15
N PHE A 216 21.05 -27.66 8.67
CA PHE A 216 21.71 -28.93 9.00
C PHE A 216 21.83 -29.89 7.81
N THR A 217 21.05 -29.72 6.74
CA THR A 217 21.01 -30.70 5.63
C THR A 217 22.23 -30.74 4.70
N MET A 218 23.14 -29.76 4.76
CA MET A 218 24.37 -29.77 3.94
C MET A 218 25.58 -30.42 4.63
N GLY A 219 25.52 -30.69 5.93
CA GLY A 219 26.68 -31.16 6.72
C GLY A 219 26.95 -32.67 6.65
N ASP A 220 25.97 -33.48 6.29
CA ASP A 220 26.05 -34.95 6.46
C ASP A 220 26.55 -35.74 5.24
N LYS A 221 26.80 -35.09 4.10
CA LYS A 221 27.21 -35.80 2.87
C LYS A 221 28.71 -35.77 2.57
N THR A 222 29.54 -35.22 3.45
CA THR A 222 31.01 -35.20 3.25
C THR A 222 31.76 -36.26 4.08
N ALA A 223 31.08 -37.20 4.75
CA ALA A 223 31.71 -38.12 5.70
C ALA A 223 31.54 -39.63 5.41
N SER A 224 31.03 -40.03 4.25
CA SER A 224 30.96 -41.45 3.88
C SER A 224 31.19 -41.61 2.39
N ASP A 225 32.44 -41.86 2.00
CA ASP A 225 32.85 -42.76 0.92
C ASP A 225 34.37 -42.62 0.74
N ASP A 226 35.11 -43.31 1.61
CA ASP A 226 36.55 -43.53 1.45
C ASP A 226 36.76 -45.04 1.21
N PRO A 227 36.84 -45.50 -0.05
CA PRO A 227 37.21 -46.88 -0.34
C PRO A 227 38.73 -46.94 -0.53
N SER A 228 39.41 -47.47 0.49
CA SER A 228 40.59 -48.32 0.39
C SER A 228 41.31 -48.36 -0.97
N ILE A 229 42.48 -47.72 -1.04
CA ILE A 229 43.55 -48.11 -1.98
C ILE A 229 44.71 -48.62 -1.15
N SER A 230 44.76 -49.95 -0.98
CA SER A 230 45.96 -50.69 -0.65
C SER A 230 46.67 -51.04 -1.96
N PHE A 231 47.91 -50.59 -2.14
CA PHE A 231 48.89 -51.33 -2.93
C PHE A 231 50.28 -51.16 -2.30
N THR A 232 50.83 -52.33 -1.95
CA THR A 232 52.25 -52.66 -1.82
C THR A 232 53.10 -52.11 -2.94
#